data_AF-F9Q9S4-F1
#
_entry.id   AF-F9Q9S4-F1
#
_cell.length_a   1.000
_cell.length_b   1.000
_cell.length_c   1.000
_cell.angle_alpha   90.00
_cell.angle_beta   90.00
_cell.angle_gamma   90.00
#
_symmetry.space_group_name_H-M   'P 1'
#
loop_
_entity.id
_entity.type
_entity.pdbx_description
1 polymer ?
#
loop_
_entity_poly.entity_id
_entity_poly.type
_entity_poly.pdbx_seq_one_letter_code
_entity_poly.pdbx_strand_id
1 'polypeptide(L)'
;MASVEEIQAKLTALINNLSPQSRRQLARNIGQALRKNQQARIARQENPDGTAFEPRKPRKEFGKKKGRIKQKAMFAKLRTARYFKIQSNANEVSVGFNGSSATIANVHQYGLQGTVNKNKGIKVQYAQRELLGFSESDVELIENLIIEQLSL
;
A
#
# COMPACT_ATOMS: atom_id res chain seq x y z
N MET A 1 28.28 35.50 -2.14
CA MET A 1 26.86 35.62 -1.77
C MET A 1 26.06 35.56 -3.06
N ALA A 2 24.92 34.87 -3.08
CA ALA A 2 24.10 34.82 -4.28
C ALA A 2 23.55 36.23 -4.60
N SER A 3 23.44 36.59 -5.88
CA SER A 3 22.84 37.86 -6.29
C SER A 3 21.33 37.87 -6.03
N VAL A 4 20.72 39.05 -6.02
CA VAL A 4 19.26 39.17 -5.89
C VAL A 4 18.55 38.47 -7.06
N GLU A 5 19.10 38.57 -8.29
CA GLU A 5 18.55 37.86 -9.44
C GLU A 5 18.65 36.34 -9.30
N GLU A 6 19.78 35.83 -8.79
CA GLU A 6 19.97 34.39 -8.54
C GLU A 6 18.97 33.87 -7.50
N ILE A 7 18.73 34.62 -6.42
CA ILE A 7 17.75 34.26 -5.40
C ILE A 7 16.33 34.28 -5.99
N GLN A 8 15.98 35.31 -6.76
CA GLN A 8 14.68 35.43 -7.41
C GLN A 8 14.43 34.25 -8.37
N ALA A 9 15.41 33.89 -9.20
CA ALA A 9 15.30 32.76 -10.12
C ALA A 9 15.04 31.44 -9.38
N LYS A 10 15.79 31.18 -8.30
CA LYS A 10 15.60 29.99 -7.45
C LYS A 10 14.22 29.96 -6.79
N LEU A 11 13.73 31.08 -6.28
CA LEU A 11 12.41 31.17 -5.66
C LEU A 11 11.28 30.97 -6.69
N THR A 12 11.40 31.55 -7.88
CA THR A 12 10.44 31.35 -8.97
C THR A 12 10.37 29.89 -9.38
N ALA A 13 11.51 29.21 -9.53
CA ALA A 13 11.56 27.78 -9.81
C ALA A 13 10.89 26.95 -8.70
N LEU A 14 11.14 27.28 -7.43
CA LEU A 14 10.48 26.61 -6.30
C LEU A 14 8.95 26.78 -6.32
N ILE A 15 8.45 27.99 -6.61
CA ILE A 15 7.01 28.25 -6.75
C ILE A 15 6.41 27.39 -7.87
N ASN A 16 7.11 27.28 -9.01
CA ASN A 16 6.66 26.45 -10.13
C ASN A 16 6.63 24.95 -9.76
N ASN A 17 7.62 24.47 -9.01
CA ASN A 17 7.66 23.11 -8.47
C ASN A 17 6.52 22.83 -7.48
N LEU A 18 5.97 23.87 -6.86
CA LEU A 18 4.80 23.81 -5.98
C LEU A 18 3.48 24.09 -6.68
N SER A 19 3.45 24.27 -8.00
CA SER A 19 2.20 24.50 -8.75
C SER A 19 1.21 23.33 -8.56
N PRO A 20 -0.10 23.55 -8.69
CA PRO A 20 -1.08 22.46 -8.61
C PRO A 20 -0.83 21.32 -9.59
N GLN A 21 -0.22 21.60 -10.75
CA GLN A 21 0.16 20.57 -11.72
C GLN A 21 1.32 19.72 -11.21
N SER A 22 2.39 20.36 -10.74
CA SER A 22 3.56 19.69 -10.16
C SER A 22 3.18 18.86 -8.94
N ARG A 23 2.35 19.41 -8.03
CA ARG A 23 1.84 18.66 -6.87
C ARG A 23 0.99 17.45 -7.27
N ARG A 24 0.13 17.56 -8.29
CA ARG A 24 -0.61 16.40 -8.83
C ARG A 24 0.34 15.33 -9.36
N GLN A 25 1.42 15.73 -10.02
CA GLN A 25 2.40 14.79 -10.55
C GLN A 25 3.17 14.10 -9.43
N LEU A 26 3.65 14.86 -8.44
CA LEU A 26 4.29 14.32 -7.23
C LEU A 26 3.36 13.34 -6.51
N ALA A 27 2.09 13.72 -6.28
CA ALA A 27 1.10 12.86 -5.64
C ALA A 27 0.91 11.52 -6.38
N ARG A 28 0.86 11.55 -7.72
CA ARG A 28 0.79 10.32 -8.54
C ARG A 28 2.05 9.47 -8.39
N ASN A 29 3.24 10.09 -8.41
CA ASN A 29 4.51 9.39 -8.27
C ASN A 29 4.60 8.69 -6.91
N ILE A 30 4.29 9.41 -5.82
CA ILE A 30 4.23 8.86 -4.46
C ILE A 30 3.25 7.68 -4.41
N GLY A 31 2.03 7.85 -4.93
CA GLY A 31 1.02 6.79 -4.92
C GLY A 31 1.45 5.53 -5.68
N GLN A 32 2.12 5.70 -6.82
CA GLN A 32 2.65 4.58 -7.61
C GLN A 32 3.77 3.84 -6.88
N ALA A 33 4.68 4.59 -6.27
CA ALA A 33 5.81 4.05 -5.54
C ALA A 33 5.34 3.30 -4.28
N LEU A 34 4.46 3.91 -3.48
CA LEU A 34 3.83 3.27 -2.32
C LEU A 34 3.06 2.01 -2.70
N ARG A 35 2.23 2.06 -3.75
CA ARG A 35 1.51 0.87 -4.21
C ARG A 35 2.49 -0.25 -4.57
N LYS A 36 3.57 0.04 -5.29
CA LYS A 36 4.58 -0.94 -5.68
C LYS A 36 5.22 -1.60 -4.45
N ASN A 37 5.62 -0.79 -3.46
CA ASN A 37 6.22 -1.31 -2.22
C ASN A 37 5.24 -2.19 -1.43
N GLN A 38 4.02 -1.69 -1.19
CA GLN A 38 3.00 -2.46 -0.47
C GLN A 38 2.60 -3.73 -1.23
N GLN A 39 2.53 -3.69 -2.57
CA GLN A 39 2.30 -4.89 -3.39
C GLN A 39 3.40 -5.94 -3.21
N ALA A 40 4.67 -5.51 -3.16
CA ALA A 40 5.80 -6.39 -2.95
C ALA A 40 5.78 -6.99 -1.53
N ARG A 41 5.53 -6.16 -0.51
CA ARG A 41 5.41 -6.59 0.89
C ARG A 41 4.28 -7.60 1.09
N ILE A 42 3.08 -7.34 0.57
CA ILE A 42 1.96 -8.28 0.60
C ILE A 42 2.32 -9.58 -0.15
N ALA A 43 3.09 -9.50 -1.24
CA ALA A 43 3.55 -10.70 -1.95
C ALA A 43 4.49 -11.57 -1.11
N ARG A 44 5.36 -10.93 -0.30
CA ARG A 44 6.24 -11.60 0.67
C ARG A 44 5.51 -12.09 1.93
N GLN A 45 4.26 -11.64 2.14
CA GLN A 45 3.43 -11.95 3.31
C GLN A 45 3.99 -11.34 4.60
N GLU A 46 4.35 -10.06 4.56
CA GLU A 46 4.94 -9.32 5.69
C GLU A 46 4.04 -8.14 6.09
N ASN A 47 4.04 -7.80 7.39
CA ASN A 47 3.51 -6.56 7.94
C ASN A 47 4.49 -5.39 7.68
N PRO A 48 4.06 -4.12 7.84
CA PRO A 48 4.92 -2.94 7.65
C PRO A 48 6.18 -2.93 8.52
N ASP A 49 6.14 -3.53 9.71
CA ASP A 49 7.28 -3.69 10.62
C ASP A 49 8.25 -4.81 10.22
N GLY A 50 7.98 -5.51 9.12
CA GLY A 50 8.78 -6.63 8.60
C GLY A 50 8.43 -7.99 9.20
N THR A 51 7.53 -8.08 10.19
CA THR A 51 7.10 -9.37 10.73
C THR A 51 6.27 -10.15 9.72
N ALA A 52 6.36 -11.49 9.74
CA ALA A 52 5.57 -12.32 8.85
C ALA A 52 4.08 -12.27 9.22
N PHE A 53 3.20 -12.31 8.22
CA PHE A 53 1.78 -12.51 8.43
C PHE A 53 1.51 -13.83 9.13
N GLU A 54 0.54 -13.81 10.04
CA GLU A 54 0.06 -15.03 10.70
C GLU A 54 -0.34 -16.08 9.65
N PRO A 55 0.16 -17.32 9.72
CA PRO A 55 -0.17 -18.35 8.76
C PRO A 55 -1.68 -18.65 8.68
N ARG A 56 -2.12 -19.19 7.54
CA ARG A 56 -3.50 -19.67 7.42
C ARG A 56 -3.67 -20.95 8.24
N LYS A 57 -4.83 -21.13 8.86
CA LYS A 57 -5.20 -22.42 9.46
C LYS A 57 -5.04 -23.53 8.41
N PRO A 58 -4.30 -24.62 8.72
CA PRO A 58 -4.06 -25.68 7.75
C PRO A 58 -5.38 -26.39 7.44
N ARG A 59 -5.68 -26.58 6.15
CA ARG A 59 -6.84 -27.35 5.71
C ARG A 59 -6.41 -28.79 5.47
N LYS A 60 -7.10 -29.74 6.11
CA LYS A 60 -6.78 -31.20 6.09
C LYS A 60 -6.65 -31.78 4.67
N GLU A 61 -7.26 -31.16 3.68
CA GLU A 61 -7.24 -31.55 2.26
C GLU A 61 -5.88 -31.35 1.57
N PHE A 62 -5.04 -30.39 2.00
CA PHE A 62 -3.75 -30.07 1.35
C PHE A 62 -2.55 -30.88 1.90
N GLY A 63 -2.78 -31.80 2.84
CA GLY A 63 -1.73 -32.51 3.57
C GLY A 63 -1.50 -33.97 3.20
N LYS A 64 -2.35 -34.61 2.37
CA LYS A 64 -2.41 -36.09 2.29
C LYS A 64 -1.88 -36.76 1.01
N LYS A 65 -1.53 -36.03 -0.07
CA LYS A 65 -1.10 -36.66 -1.34
C LYS A 65 0.23 -36.11 -1.89
N LYS A 66 1.07 -37.03 -2.37
CA LYS A 66 2.35 -36.78 -3.08
C LYS A 66 2.03 -36.13 -4.45
N GLY A 67 2.60 -34.95 -4.74
CA GLY A 67 2.28 -34.13 -5.95
C GLY A 67 1.59 -32.77 -5.68
N ARG A 68 1.93 -32.15 -4.55
CA ARG A 68 1.13 -31.19 -3.76
C ARG A 68 0.67 -29.90 -4.46
N ILE A 69 -0.65 -29.65 -4.46
CA ILE A 69 -1.21 -28.30 -4.65
C ILE A 69 -0.74 -27.44 -3.46
N LYS A 70 0.23 -26.56 -3.69
CA LYS A 70 0.70 -25.61 -2.67
C LYS A 70 -0.42 -24.61 -2.36
N GLN A 71 -0.61 -24.31 -1.08
CA GLN A 71 -1.52 -23.25 -0.67
C GLN A 71 -0.98 -21.93 -1.23
N LYS A 72 -1.78 -21.26 -2.08
CA LYS A 72 -1.40 -19.96 -2.64
C LYS A 72 -1.22 -18.95 -1.51
N ALA A 73 -0.25 -18.05 -1.69
CA ALA A 73 -0.04 -16.90 -0.82
C ALA A 73 -1.35 -16.11 -0.64
N MET A 74 -1.60 -15.56 0.56
CA MET A 74 -2.82 -14.78 0.80
C MET A 74 -2.78 -13.49 -0.02
N PHE A 75 -3.97 -12.94 -0.27
CA PHE A 75 -4.12 -11.63 -0.92
C PHE A 75 -3.48 -11.50 -2.32
N ALA A 76 -3.07 -12.61 -2.95
CA ALA A 76 -2.43 -12.60 -4.26
C ALA A 76 -3.26 -11.88 -5.34
N LYS A 77 -4.59 -11.99 -5.27
CA LYS A 77 -5.52 -11.25 -6.13
C LYS A 77 -5.70 -9.80 -5.66
N LEU A 78 -5.88 -9.62 -4.35
CA LEU A 78 -6.17 -8.33 -3.72
C LEU A 78 -5.03 -7.32 -3.97
N ARG A 79 -3.77 -7.76 -3.96
CA ARG A 79 -2.61 -6.91 -4.25
C ARG A 79 -2.53 -6.45 -5.70
N THR A 80 -3.23 -7.05 -6.66
CA THR A 80 -3.10 -6.63 -8.07
C THR A 80 -3.67 -5.24 -8.33
N ALA A 81 -3.20 -4.53 -9.37
CA ALA A 81 -3.67 -3.18 -9.72
C ALA A 81 -5.18 -3.11 -10.03
N ARG A 82 -5.81 -4.26 -10.34
CA ARG A 82 -7.26 -4.36 -10.49
C ARG A 82 -8.00 -4.02 -9.18
N TYR A 83 -7.43 -4.35 -8.03
CA TYR A 83 -8.07 -4.21 -6.72
C TYR A 83 -7.38 -3.19 -5.82
N PHE A 84 -6.06 -3.03 -5.94
CA PHE A 84 -5.27 -2.07 -5.16
C PHE A 84 -5.12 -0.75 -5.93
N LYS A 85 -5.86 0.26 -5.49
CA LYS A 85 -6.09 1.51 -6.20
C LYS A 85 -5.24 2.64 -5.63
N ILE A 86 -4.96 3.60 -6.51
CA ILE A 86 -4.37 4.89 -6.18
C ILE A 86 -5.42 5.93 -6.56
N GLN A 87 -5.69 6.87 -5.66
CA GLN A 87 -6.43 8.08 -5.96
C GLN A 87 -5.55 9.25 -5.58
N SER A 88 -5.53 10.30 -6.40
CA SER A 88 -4.63 11.44 -6.17
C SER A 88 -5.22 12.70 -6.78
N ASN A 89 -5.02 13.82 -6.11
CA ASN A 89 -5.29 15.15 -6.63
C ASN A 89 -4.11 16.10 -6.28
N ALA A 90 -4.32 17.41 -6.37
CA ALA A 90 -3.25 18.39 -6.15
C ALA A 90 -2.84 18.56 -4.67
N ASN A 91 -3.62 17.98 -3.76
CA ASN A 91 -3.53 18.19 -2.32
C ASN A 91 -3.35 16.87 -1.56
N GLU A 92 -3.73 15.73 -2.13
CA GLU A 92 -3.64 14.42 -1.47
C GLU A 92 -3.37 13.27 -2.45
N VAL A 93 -2.86 12.18 -1.88
CA VAL A 93 -2.80 10.86 -2.50
C VAL A 93 -3.25 9.81 -1.49
N SER A 94 -4.04 8.85 -1.94
CA SER A 94 -4.44 7.68 -1.18
C SER A 94 -4.14 6.40 -1.97
N VAL A 95 -3.72 5.35 -1.25
CA VAL A 95 -3.47 4.03 -1.81
C VAL A 95 -4.25 3.02 -0.96
N GLY A 96 -5.13 2.25 -1.58
CA GLY A 96 -6.07 1.43 -0.82
C GLY A 96 -6.99 0.57 -1.67
N PHE A 97 -8.03 0.06 -1.03
CA PHE A 97 -9.02 -0.84 -1.65
C PHE A 97 -10.40 -0.21 -1.63
N ASN A 98 -11.25 -0.57 -2.59
CA ASN A 98 -12.63 -0.10 -2.69
C ASN A 98 -13.63 -1.27 -2.64
N GLY A 99 -14.88 -0.99 -2.27
CA GLY A 99 -15.99 -1.95 -2.26
C GLY A 99 -15.67 -3.23 -1.47
N SER A 100 -16.04 -4.40 -2.01
CA SER A 100 -15.81 -5.69 -1.33
C SER A 100 -14.33 -5.98 -1.02
N SER A 101 -13.41 -5.42 -1.81
CA SER A 101 -11.97 -5.55 -1.54
C SER A 101 -11.57 -4.79 -0.28
N ALA A 102 -12.14 -3.60 -0.08
CA ALA A 102 -11.98 -2.82 1.15
C ALA A 102 -12.53 -3.57 2.35
N THR A 103 -13.71 -4.20 2.24
CA THR A 103 -14.30 -4.98 3.33
C THR A 103 -13.38 -6.12 3.76
N ILE A 104 -12.84 -6.88 2.81
CA ILE A 104 -11.90 -7.98 3.12
C ILE A 104 -10.62 -7.42 3.73
N ALA A 105 -10.05 -6.36 3.13
CA ALA A 105 -8.83 -5.75 3.63
C ALA A 105 -9.01 -5.24 5.06
N ASN A 106 -10.13 -4.56 5.35
CA ASN A 106 -10.46 -4.02 6.67
C ASN A 106 -10.53 -5.10 7.76
N VAL A 107 -11.15 -6.25 7.44
CA VAL A 107 -11.22 -7.39 8.37
C VAL A 107 -9.83 -7.89 8.71
N HIS A 108 -8.92 -7.98 7.73
CA HIS A 108 -7.56 -8.43 8.00
C HIS A 108 -6.69 -7.35 8.63
N GLN A 109 -6.83 -6.09 8.21
CA GLN A 109 -6.06 -4.94 8.68
C GLN A 109 -6.15 -4.77 10.19
N TYR A 110 -7.34 -4.98 10.75
CA TYR A 110 -7.60 -4.82 12.20
C TYR A 110 -7.95 -6.15 12.88
N GLY A 111 -7.77 -7.28 12.19
CA GLY A 111 -8.09 -8.61 12.73
C GLY A 111 -9.55 -8.79 13.16
N LEU A 112 -10.51 -8.16 12.47
CA LEU A 112 -11.92 -8.18 12.86
C LEU A 112 -12.58 -9.56 12.70
N GLN A 113 -13.81 -9.69 13.21
CA GLN A 113 -14.64 -10.83 12.90
C GLN A 113 -15.14 -10.77 11.45
N GLY A 114 -15.14 -11.93 10.78
CA GLY A 114 -15.73 -12.05 9.45
C GLY A 114 -16.50 -13.36 9.29
N THR A 115 -17.53 -13.32 8.45
CA THR A 115 -18.37 -14.47 8.15
C THR A 115 -17.68 -15.39 7.15
N VAL A 116 -17.37 -16.63 7.55
CA VAL A 116 -16.74 -17.64 6.67
C VAL A 116 -17.75 -18.43 5.86
N ASN A 117 -18.96 -18.60 6.37
CA ASN A 117 -20.06 -19.28 5.68
C ASN A 117 -21.33 -18.46 5.87
N LYS A 118 -21.79 -17.81 4.79
CA LYS A 118 -22.99 -16.96 4.83
C LYS A 118 -24.25 -17.76 5.16
N ASN A 119 -24.40 -18.95 4.58
CA ASN A 119 -25.59 -19.79 4.75
C ASN A 119 -25.73 -20.31 6.19
N LYS A 120 -24.60 -20.57 6.87
CA LYS A 120 -24.58 -21.05 8.25
C LYS A 120 -24.33 -19.96 9.29
N GLY A 121 -24.15 -18.71 8.88
CA GLY A 121 -23.86 -17.58 9.77
C GLY A 121 -22.56 -17.69 10.58
N ILE A 122 -21.65 -18.61 10.23
CA ILE A 122 -20.44 -18.87 11.02
C ILE A 122 -19.48 -17.68 10.90
N LYS A 123 -19.17 -17.06 12.04
CA LYS A 123 -18.20 -15.97 12.17
C LYS A 123 -16.93 -16.48 12.86
N VAL A 124 -15.79 -15.94 12.45
CA VAL A 124 -14.50 -16.21 13.11
C VAL A 124 -13.74 -14.91 13.28
N GLN A 125 -12.97 -14.82 14.37
CA GLN A 125 -11.96 -13.79 14.53
C GLN A 125 -10.79 -14.08 13.57
N TYR A 126 -10.38 -13.07 12.80
CA TYR A 126 -9.20 -13.15 11.95
C TYR A 126 -7.98 -12.64 12.70
N ALA A 127 -6.82 -13.26 12.48
CA ALA A 127 -5.56 -12.65 12.90
C ALA A 127 -5.29 -11.38 12.09
N GLN A 128 -4.72 -10.37 12.74
CA GLN A 128 -4.33 -9.12 12.11
C GLN A 128 -3.22 -9.37 11.08
N ARG A 129 -3.38 -8.78 9.89
CA ARG A 129 -2.42 -8.77 8.79
C ARG A 129 -2.52 -7.41 8.13
N GLU A 130 -1.52 -6.58 8.36
CA GLU A 130 -1.52 -5.18 7.97
C GLU A 130 -1.19 -5.05 6.48
N LEU A 131 -2.24 -5.05 5.66
CA LEU A 131 -2.12 -4.92 4.21
C LEU A 131 -1.73 -3.49 3.83
N LEU A 132 -2.24 -2.51 4.58
CA LEU A 132 -1.96 -1.09 4.44
C LEU A 132 -1.14 -0.63 5.64
N GLY A 133 -0.16 0.23 5.37
CA GLY A 133 0.72 0.80 6.39
C GLY A 133 2.04 1.22 5.77
N PHE A 134 2.74 2.11 6.47
CA PHE A 134 4.06 2.59 6.09
C PHE A 134 5.14 1.79 6.82
N SER A 135 6.07 1.20 6.09
CA SER A 135 7.36 0.80 6.66
C SER A 135 8.30 1.99 6.72
N GLU A 136 9.42 1.88 7.42
CA GLU A 136 10.47 2.92 7.42
C GLU A 136 10.90 3.28 5.99
N SER A 137 11.14 2.26 5.15
CA SER A 137 11.47 2.46 3.74
C SER A 137 10.37 3.17 2.93
N ASP A 138 9.10 3.05 3.33
CA ASP A 138 8.00 3.77 2.67
C ASP A 138 8.04 5.26 3.04
N VAL A 139 8.36 5.58 4.30
CA VAL A 139 8.51 6.97 4.78
C VAL A 139 9.70 7.64 4.10
N GLU A 140 10.86 7.01 4.11
CA GLU A 140 12.08 7.52 3.44
C GLU A 140 11.83 7.76 1.95
N LEU A 141 11.12 6.85 1.28
CA LEU A 141 10.76 7.01 -0.13
C LEU A 141 9.90 8.25 -0.37
N ILE A 142 8.89 8.47 0.47
CA ILE A 142 8.02 9.65 0.36
C ILE A 142 8.86 10.92 0.57
N GLU A 143 9.69 10.96 1.60
CA GLU A 143 10.54 12.10 1.91
C GLU A 143 11.50 12.41 0.76
N ASN A 144 12.16 11.40 0.21
CA ASN A 144 13.05 11.56 -0.93
C ASN A 144 12.34 12.12 -2.17
N LEU A 145 11.13 11.63 -2.48
CA LEU A 145 10.34 12.14 -3.61
C LEU A 145 9.92 13.60 -3.39
N ILE A 146 9.60 13.99 -2.15
CA ILE A 146 9.27 15.38 -1.81
C ILE A 146 10.51 16.26 -1.94
N ILE A 147 11.65 15.83 -1.38
CA ILE A 147 12.91 16.56 -1.46
C ILE A 147 13.33 16.72 -2.93
N GLU A 148 13.27 15.66 -3.74
CA GLU A 148 13.58 15.70 -5.17
C GLU A 148 12.70 16.72 -5.90
N GLN A 149 11.40 16.77 -5.59
CA GLN A 149 10.49 17.75 -6.18
C GLN A 149 10.81 19.20 -5.79
N LEU A 150 11.35 19.41 -4.59
CA LEU A 150 11.69 20.73 -4.06
C LEU A 150 13.12 21.17 -4.41
N SER A 151 14.03 20.21 -4.61
CA SER A 151 15.38 20.46 -5.05
C SER A 151 15.38 20.93 -6.51
N LEU A 152 16.19 21.95 -6.77
CA LEU A 152 16.43 22.52 -8.10
C LEU A 152 17.30 21.60 -8.95
#